data_AF-A0AAD6JGS4-F1
#
_entry.id   AF-A0AAD6JGS4-F1
#
_cell.length_a   1.000
_cell.length_b   1.000
_cell.length_c   1.000
_cell.angle_alpha   90.00
_cell.angle_beta   90.00
_cell.angle_gamma   90.00
#
_symmetry.space_group_name_H-M   'P 1'
#
loop_
_entity.id
_entity.type
_entity.pdbx_description
1 polymer ?
#
loop_
_entity_poly.entity_id
_entity_poly.type
_entity_poly.pdbx_seq_one_letter_code
_entity_poly.pdbx_strand_id
1 'polypeptide(L)'
;MFNSLGSVLSVEVSRKPGTGVSRGCGYITMTSIESARNAVSALDGSDVGGREMRVRYSVGMSSGRRNPEALSELSTHKTPI
;
A
#
# COMPACT_ATOMS: atom_id res chain seq x y z
N MET A 1 8.81 9.20 2.25
CA MET A 1 9.65 8.41 1.33
C MET A 1 9.04 8.35 -0.08
N PHE A 2 7.89 7.72 -0.28
CA PHE A 2 7.31 7.54 -1.63
C PHE A 2 6.68 8.80 -2.27
N ASN A 3 6.14 9.73 -1.47
CA ASN A 3 5.49 10.94 -1.99
C ASN A 3 6.42 11.90 -2.75
N SER A 4 7.74 11.80 -2.51
CA SER A 4 8.74 12.61 -3.20
C SER A 4 9.11 12.08 -4.58
N LEU A 5 8.71 10.84 -4.90
CA LEU A 5 9.01 10.15 -6.15
C LEU A 5 7.81 10.17 -7.11
N GLY A 6 6.67 10.68 -6.63
CA GLY A 6 5.44 10.91 -7.38
C GLY A 6 4.20 10.72 -6.50
N SER A 7 3.04 10.95 -7.10
CA SER A 7 1.76 10.86 -6.37
C SER A 7 1.36 9.42 -6.07
N VAL A 8 1.04 9.17 -4.80
CA VAL A 8 0.60 7.87 -4.29
C VAL A 8 -0.94 7.84 -4.22
N LEU A 9 -1.56 6.81 -4.81
CA LEU A 9 -3.01 6.59 -4.74
C LEU A 9 -3.42 5.82 -3.49
N SER A 10 -2.67 4.77 -3.15
CA SER A 10 -2.99 3.91 -2.02
C SER A 10 -1.75 3.18 -1.51
N VAL A 11 -1.74 2.89 -0.21
CA VAL A 11 -0.68 2.14 0.46
C VAL A 11 -1.34 1.05 1.31
N GLU A 12 -0.97 -0.19 1.06
CA GLU A 12 -1.44 -1.34 1.82
C GLU A 12 -0.26 -2.08 2.45
N VAL A 13 -0.25 -2.20 3.78
CA VAL A 13 0.78 -2.95 4.49
C VAL A 13 0.21 -4.29 4.92
N SER A 14 0.83 -5.38 4.46
CA SER A 14 0.42 -6.73 4.85
C SER A 14 0.75 -6.97 6.31
N ARG A 15 -0.27 -7.04 7.17
CA ARG A 15 -0.16 -7.34 8.60
C ARG A 15 -0.72 -8.72 8.91
N LYS A 16 -0.24 -9.36 9.97
CA LYS A 16 -0.80 -10.62 10.48
C LYS A 16 -2.16 -10.34 11.14
N PRO A 17 -3.22 -11.10 10.82
CA PRO A 17 -4.49 -11.00 11.52
C PRO A 17 -4.31 -11.38 13.00
N GLY A 18 -5.06 -10.74 13.89
CA GLY A 18 -5.02 -10.97 15.34
C GLY A 18 -3.87 -10.26 16.08
N THR A 19 -2.66 -10.21 15.52
CA THR A 19 -1.49 -9.59 16.19
C THR A 19 -1.13 -8.20 15.66
N GLY A 20 -1.58 -7.84 14.45
CA GLY A 20 -1.25 -6.55 13.83
C GLY A 20 0.21 -6.39 13.40
N VAL A 21 1.06 -7.40 13.64
CA VAL A 21 2.49 -7.36 13.31
C VAL A 21 2.68 -7.31 11.79
N SER A 22 3.51 -6.38 11.33
CA SER A 22 3.86 -6.25 9.91
C SER A 22 4.56 -7.52 9.42
N ARG A 23 4.17 -8.01 8.25
CA ARG A 23 4.84 -9.13 7.58
C ARG A 23 6.13 -8.71 6.88
N GLY A 24 6.51 -7.43 6.96
CA GLY A 24 7.69 -6.88 6.28
C GLY A 24 7.47 -6.60 4.80
N CYS A 25 6.22 -6.68 4.32
CA CYS A 25 5.86 -6.43 2.93
C CYS A 25 4.63 -5.50 2.86
N GLY A 26 4.58 -4.68 1.82
CA GLY A 26 3.43 -3.84 1.50
C GLY A 26 3.37 -3.55 0.01
N TYR A 27 2.23 -3.06 -0.43
CA TYR A 27 1.94 -2.69 -1.80
C TYR A 27 1.60 -1.21 -1.86
N ILE A 28 2.07 -0.55 -2.90
CA ILE A 28 1.86 0.88 -3.11
C ILE A 28 1.34 1.04 -4.53
N THR A 29 0.17 1.68 -4.64
CA THR A 29 -0.42 2.06 -5.91
C THR A 29 -0.02 3.48 -6.21
N MET A 30 0.74 3.69 -7.29
CA MET A 30 1.11 5.01 -7.79
C MET A 30 0.09 5.52 -8.80
N THR A 31 -0.01 6.84 -8.98
CA THR A 31 -0.87 7.44 -10.03
C THR A 31 -0.36 7.19 -11.44
N SER A 32 0.95 6.98 -11.59
CA SER A 32 1.62 6.94 -12.89
C SER A 32 2.75 5.92 -12.90
N ILE A 33 3.00 5.32 -14.06
CA ILE A 33 4.06 4.34 -14.27
C ILE A 33 5.44 5.00 -14.09
N GLU A 34 5.60 6.25 -14.51
CA GLU A 34 6.84 7.01 -14.31
C GLU A 34 7.18 7.18 -12.82
N SER A 35 6.20 7.57 -12.00
CA SER A 35 6.34 7.63 -10.55
C SER A 35 6.73 6.27 -9.94
N ALA A 36 6.13 5.18 -10.43
CA ALA A 36 6.48 3.83 -10.00
C ALA A 36 7.93 3.47 -10.40
N ARG A 37 8.38 3.87 -11.59
CA ARG A 37 9.75 3.65 -12.06
C ARG A 37 10.77 4.41 -11.23
N ASN A 38 10.50 5.68 -10.93
CA ASN A 38 11.35 6.48 -10.05
C ASN A 38 11.40 5.87 -8.64
N ALA A 39 10.27 5.39 -8.13
CA ALA A 39 10.22 4.72 -6.83
C ALA A 39 11.05 3.44 -6.78
N VAL A 40 10.94 2.57 -7.78
CA VAL A 40 11.78 1.37 -7.89
C VAL A 40 13.26 1.76 -7.97
N SER A 41 13.62 2.70 -8.84
CA SER A 41 15.03 3.07 -9.05
C SER A 41 15.68 3.75 -7.85
N ALA A 42 14.92 4.51 -7.06
CA ALA A 42 15.47 5.29 -5.95
C ALA A 42 15.43 4.52 -4.62
N LEU A 43 14.52 3.56 -4.46
CA LEU A 43 14.27 2.91 -3.17
C LEU A 43 14.60 1.41 -3.15
N ASP A 44 14.70 0.74 -4.28
CA ASP A 44 15.20 -0.64 -4.32
C ASP A 44 16.67 -0.66 -3.88
N GLY A 45 16.98 -1.47 -2.86
CA GLY A 45 18.31 -1.53 -2.25
C GLY A 45 18.59 -0.46 -1.19
N SER A 46 17.63 0.42 -0.88
CA SER A 46 17.83 1.44 0.17
C SER A 46 17.73 0.83 1.58
N ASP A 47 18.54 1.33 2.52
CA ASP A 47 18.43 0.94 3.93
C ASP A 47 17.26 1.66 4.60
N VAL A 48 16.38 0.88 5.23
CA VAL A 48 15.28 1.39 6.04
C VAL A 48 15.30 0.70 7.40
N GLY A 49 15.88 1.37 8.39
CA GLY A 49 15.94 0.87 9.76
C GLY A 49 16.88 -0.33 9.92
N GLY A 50 18.01 -0.32 9.22
CA GLY A 50 19.02 -1.39 9.27
C GLY A 50 18.65 -2.64 8.47
N ARG A 51 17.69 -2.52 7.54
CA ARG A 51 17.27 -3.59 6.62
C ARG A 51 17.15 -3.03 5.22
N GLU A 52 17.71 -3.74 4.25
CA GLU A 52 17.56 -3.42 2.84
C GLU A 52 16.10 -3.57 2.40
N MET A 53 15.56 -2.50 1.82
CA MET A 53 14.23 -2.49 1.22
C MET A 53 14.31 -2.99 -0.23
N ARG A 54 13.43 -3.93 -0.59
CA ARG A 54 13.24 -4.37 -1.97
C ARG A 54 11.97 -3.78 -2.56
N VAL A 55 12.09 -3.12 -3.70
CA VAL A 55 10.97 -2.46 -4.39
C VAL A 55 10.91 -2.99 -5.82
N ARG A 56 9.79 -3.62 -6.18
CA ARG A 56 9.61 -4.21 -7.52
C ARG A 56 8.21 -3.91 -8.04
N TYR A 57 8.06 -3.95 -9.36
CA TYR A 57 6.75 -3.88 -10.00
C TYR A 57 5.93 -5.11 -9.61
N SER A 58 4.69 -4.87 -9.18
CA SER A 58 3.74 -5.93 -8.87
C SER A 58 2.98 -6.32 -10.13
N VAL A 59 3.21 -7.52 -10.64
CA VAL A 59 2.40 -8.15 -11.69
C VAL A 59 1.26 -8.90 -10.99
N GLY A 60 0.04 -8.37 -11.06
CA GLY A 60 -1.15 -9.11 -10.63
C GLY A 60 -1.97 -8.52 -9.48
N MET A 61 -2.03 -7.19 -9.36
CA MET A 61 -3.15 -6.60 -8.63
C MET A 61 -4.31 -6.39 -9.60
N SER A 62 -5.02 -7.47 -9.90
CA SER A 62 -6.45 -7.34 -10.17
C SER A 62 -7.00 -6.57 -8.96
N SER A 63 -7.59 -5.41 -9.18
CA SER A 63 -8.18 -4.51 -8.18
C SER A 63 -9.35 -5.14 -7.39
N GLY A 64 -9.40 -6.47 -7.32
CA GLY A 64 -10.44 -7.33 -6.76
C GLY A 64 -10.12 -7.92 -5.38
N ARG A 65 -9.03 -7.51 -4.71
CA ARG A 65 -8.97 -7.59 -3.23
C ARG A 65 -9.57 -6.36 -2.56
N ARG A 66 -10.54 -5.72 -3.21
CA ARG A 66 -11.57 -4.98 -2.48
C ARG A 66 -12.27 -6.01 -1.60
N ASN A 67 -11.96 -6.04 -0.31
CA ASN A 67 -12.84 -6.70 0.63
C ASN A 67 -14.21 -6.01 0.50
N PRO A 68 -15.27 -6.66 -0.02
CA PRO A 68 -16.57 -6.00 -0.14
C PRO A 68 -17.17 -5.65 1.23
N GLU A 69 -16.62 -6.21 2.31
CA GLU A 69 -17.07 -6.01 3.69
C GLU A 69 -16.73 -4.63 4.28
N ALA A 70 -15.73 -3.90 3.77
CA ALA A 70 -15.39 -2.56 4.29
C ALA A 70 -16.34 -1.45 3.78
N LEU A 71 -17.30 -1.76 2.90
CA LEU A 71 -18.31 -0.82 2.41
C LEU A 71 -19.66 -0.92 3.15
N SER A 72 -19.80 -1.83 4.13
CA SER A 72 -21.01 -1.90 4.96
C SER A 72 -20.97 -0.99 6.19
N GLU A 73 -19.80 -0.51 6.62
CA GLU A 73 -19.68 0.30 7.85
C GLU A 73 -19.79 1.83 7.64
N LEU A 74 -19.94 2.31 6.39
CA LEU A 74 -20.29 3.73 6.12
C LEU A 74 -21.81 3.94 5.93
N SER A 75 -22.64 2.91 6.17
CA SER A 75 -24.10 3.01 6.10
C SER A 75 -24.80 2.74 7.44
N THR A 76 -24.17 3.06 8.57
CA THR A 76 -24.87 3.13 9.86
C THR A 76 -24.49 4.39 10.65
N HIS A 77 -24.46 5.54 9.99
CA HIS A 77 -24.70 6.82 10.66
C HIS A 77 -26.07 7.35 10.26
N LYS A 78 -27.11 6.76 10.85
CA LYS A 78 -28.38 7.44 11.05
C LYS A 78 -29.01 7.03 12.39
N THR A 79 -28.56 7.69 13.43
CA THR A 79 -29.37 8.09 14.58
C THR A 79 -29.11 9.59 14.77
N PRO A 80 -30.05 10.44 15.23
CA PRO A 80 -31.38 10.17 15.80
C PRO A 80 -32.52 11.07 15.22
N ILE A 81 -33.79 10.70 15.45
CA ILE A 81 -34.76 11.31 16.38
C ILE A 81 -35.95 10.37 16.55
#